data_AF-A0AA96MIU3-F1
#
_entry.id   AF-A0AA96MIU3-F1
#
_cell.length_a   1.000
_cell.length_b   1.000
_cell.length_c   1.000
_cell.angle_alpha   90.00
_cell.angle_beta   90.00
_cell.angle_gamma   90.00
#
_symmetry.space_group_name_H-M   'P 1'
#
loop_
_entity.id
_entity.type
_entity.pdbx_description
1 polymer ?
#
loop_
_entity_poly.entity_id
_entity_poly.type
_entity_poly.pdbx_seq_one_letter_code
_entity_poly.pdbx_strand_id
1 'polypeptide(L)' 'MRWMIYIGFAVLYLLTTLYGLGPVLLADGSFRERMLTLAVVLLIYAGITWGLRDLLRRTGKR' A
#
# COMPACT_ATOMS: atom_id res chain seq x y z
N MET A 1 -3.44 -20.85 -5.08
CA MET A 1 -2.41 -20.08 -4.34
C MET A 1 -2.25 -18.65 -4.84
N ARG A 2 -1.98 -18.41 -6.13
CA ARG A 2 -1.82 -17.03 -6.65
C ARG A 2 -3.02 -16.11 -6.40
N TRP A 3 -4.25 -16.62 -6.55
CA TRP A 3 -5.48 -15.89 -6.21
C TRP A 3 -5.52 -15.42 -4.76
N MET A 4 -5.09 -16.25 -3.80
CA MET A 4 -5.04 -15.86 -2.38
C MET A 4 -4.03 -14.74 -2.14
N ILE A 5 -2.89 -14.77 -2.84
CA ILE A 5 -1.88 -13.70 -2.81
C ILE A 5 -2.51 -12.41 -3.36
N TYR A 6 -3.15 -12.45 -4.53
CA TYR A 6 -3.79 -11.27 -5.10
C TYR A 6 -4.88 -10.69 -4.20
N ILE A 7 -5.74 -11.53 -3.62
CA ILE A 7 -6.80 -11.09 -2.71
C ILE A 7 -6.18 -10.46 -1.45
N GLY A 8 -5.17 -11.10 -0.84
CA GLY A 8 -4.50 -10.54 0.34
C GLY A 8 -3.84 -9.19 0.06
N PHE A 9 -3.14 -9.06 -1.07
CA PHE A 9 -2.53 -7.79 -1.46
C PHE A 9 -3.58 -6.73 -1.86
N ALA A 10 -4.69 -7.12 -2.48
CA ALA A 10 -5.79 -6.19 -2.78
C ALA A 10 -6.39 -5.62 -1.49
N VAL A 11 -6.58 -6.44 -0.45
CA VAL A 11 -7.01 -5.97 0.88
C VAL A 11 -5.98 -5.02 1.48
N LEU A 12 -4.67 -5.33 1.39
CA LEU A 12 -3.62 -4.42 1.86
C LEU A 12 -3.68 -3.06 1.15
N TYR A 13 -3.81 -3.03 -0.18
CA TYR A 13 -3.97 -1.78 -0.92
C TYR A 13 -5.22 -1.01 -0.51
N LEU A 14 -6.35 -1.70 -0.33
CA LEU A 14 -7.61 -1.08 0.09
C LEU A 14 -7.47 -0.43 1.46
N LEU A 15 -6.87 -1.14 2.43
CA LEU A 15 -6.61 -0.60 3.76
C LEU A 15 -5.66 0.60 3.70
N THR A 16 -4.53 0.51 2.97
CA THR A 16 -3.61 1.64 2.81
C THR A 16 -4.28 2.83 2.12
N THR A 17 -5.22 2.60 1.21
CA THR A 17 -5.99 3.68 0.58
C THR A 17 -6.90 4.36 1.58
N LEU A 18 -7.75 3.60 2.27
CA LEU A 18 -8.75 4.15 3.19
C LEU A 18 -8.08 4.83 4.40
N TYR A 19 -7.09 4.18 4.99
CA TYR A 19 -6.44 4.65 6.23
C TYR A 19 -5.19 5.50 6.00
N GLY A 20 -4.53 5.39 4.85
CA GLY A 20 -3.34 6.17 4.51
C GLY A 20 -3.68 7.42 3.69
N LEU A 21 -4.33 7.27 2.54
CA LEU A 21 -4.75 8.42 1.73
C LEU A 21 -5.94 9.17 2.34
N GLY A 22 -6.79 8.51 3.12
CA GLY A 22 -7.88 9.16 3.85
C GLY A 22 -7.43 10.39 4.64
N PRO A 23 -6.46 10.25 5.57
CA PRO A 23 -5.88 11.39 6.30
C PRO A 23 -5.23 12.45 5.40
N VAL A 24 -4.56 12.03 4.32
CA VAL A 24 -3.95 12.98 3.38
C VAL A 24 -4.99 13.86 2.71
N LEU A 25 -6.18 13.33 2.40
CA LEU A 25 -7.21 14.03 1.65
C LEU A 25 -8.21 14.76 2.56
N LEU A 26 -8.57 14.14 3.68
CA LEU A 26 -9.73 14.51 4.49
C LEU A 26 -9.39 15.05 5.88
N ALA A 27 -8.18 14.82 6.39
CA ALA A 27 -7.81 15.35 7.70
C ALA A 27 -7.51 16.85 7.63
N ASP A 28 -7.93 17.57 8.67
CA ASP A 28 -7.67 18.99 8.84
C ASP A 28 -6.26 19.25 9.39
N GLY A 29 -5.26 18.65 8.75
CA GLY A 29 -3.84 18.87 9.05
C GLY A 29 -3.26 19.98 8.20
N SER A 30 -2.18 20.62 8.67
CA SER A 30 -1.43 21.57 7.85
C SER A 30 -0.92 20.91 6.58
N PHE A 31 -0.67 21.72 5.54
CA PHE A 31 -0.14 21.21 4.27
C PHE A 31 1.14 20.38 4.46
N ARG A 32 2.02 20.81 5.38
CA ARG A 32 3.28 20.12 5.67
C ARG A 32 3.05 18.74 6.28
N GLU A 33 2.13 18.62 7.23
CA GLU A 33 1.79 17.33 7.86
C GLU A 33 1.19 16.37 6.84
N ARG A 34 0.22 16.84 6.04
CA ARG A 34 -0.41 16.03 4.99
C ARG A 34 0.61 15.54 3.96
N MET A 35 1.61 16.35 3.64
CA MET A 35 2.63 15.97 2.68
C MET A 35 3.65 14.96 3.24
N LEU A 36 3.96 15.04 4.54
CA LEU A 36 4.71 13.98 5.23
C LEU A 36 3.91 12.67 5.27
N THR A 37 2.62 12.73 5.61
CA THR A 37 1.75 11.54 5.58
C THR A 37 1.70 10.95 4.17
N LEU A 38 1.57 11.77 3.13
CA LEU A 38 1.58 11.29 1.75
C LEU A 38 2.90 10.58 1.40
N ALA A 39 4.04 11.16 1.77
CA ALA A 39 5.34 10.55 1.52
C ALA A 39 5.43 9.15 2.18
N VAL A 40 4.99 9.01 3.43
CA VAL A 40 4.95 7.73 4.13
C VAL A 40 4.01 6.73 3.43
N VAL A 41 2.81 7.17 3.02
CA VAL A 41 1.84 6.32 2.32
C VAL A 41 2.39 5.83 0.98
N LEU A 42 3.08 6.67 0.23
CA LEU A 42 3.74 6.28 -1.02
C LEU A 42 4.85 5.26 -0.80
N LEU A 43 5.64 5.39 0.28
CA LEU A 43 6.64 4.38 0.65
C LEU A 43 6.00 3.04 1.00
N ILE A 44 4.86 3.05 1.71
CA ILE A 44 4.09 1.84 2.01
C ILE A 44 3.59 1.18 0.72
N TYR A 45 3.03 1.95 -0.23
CA TYR A 45 2.61 1.40 -1.51
C TYR A 45 3.77 0.79 -2.30
N ALA A 46 4.94 1.45 -2.31
CA ALA A 46 6.13 0.91 -2.94
C ALA A 46 6.55 -0.42 -2.29
N GLY A 47 6.53 -0.49 -0.96
CA GLY A 47 6.82 -1.71 -0.19
C GLY A 47 5.85 -2.85 -0.49
N ILE A 48 4.54 -2.58 -0.48
CA ILE A 48 3.49 -3.55 -0.82
C ILE A 48 3.68 -4.05 -2.27
N THR A 49 3.93 -3.13 -3.22
CA THR A 49 4.14 -3.49 -4.63
C THR A 49 5.37 -4.37 -4.81
N TRP A 50 6.46 -4.01 -4.14
CA TRP A 50 7.69 -4.78 -4.19
C TRP A 50 7.51 -6.17 -3.56
N GLY A 51 6.85 -6.25 -2.41
CA GLY A 51 6.52 -7.52 -1.75
C GLY A 51 5.65 -8.42 -2.62
N LEU A 52 4.63 -7.88 -3.30
CA LEU A 52 3.80 -8.64 -4.24
C LEU A 52 4.63 -9.21 -5.38
N ARG A 53 5.48 -8.37 -5.99
CA ARG A 53 6.36 -8.79 -7.09
C ARG A 53 7.31 -9.88 -6.64
N ASP A 54 7.95 -9.73 -5.48
CA ASP A 54 8.89 -10.72 -4.94
C ASP A 54 8.18 -12.05 -4.62
N LEU A 55 7.03 -11.99 -3.96
CA LEU A 55 6.28 -13.19 -3.59
C LEU A 55 5.75 -13.96 -4.81
N LEU A 56 5.26 -13.25 -5.83
CA LEU A 56 4.83 -13.87 -7.08
C LEU A 56 6.01 -14.49 -7.85
N ARG A 57 7.19 -13.83 -7.86
CA ARG A 57 8.42 -14.38 -8.44
C ARG A 57 8.83 -15.69 -7.76
N ARG A 58 8.80 -15.74 -6.43
CA ARG A 58 9.11 -16.97 -5.65
C ARG A 58 8.13 -18.10 -5.93
N THR A 59 6.84 -17.77 -6.03
CA THR A 59 5.78 -18.76 -6.30
C THR A 59 5.71 -19.21 -7.77
N GLY A 60 6.31 -18.46 -8.69
CA GLY A 60 6.40 -18.81 -10.11
C GLY A 60 7.62 -19.64 -10.51
N LYS A 61 8.67 -19.65 -9.68
CA LYS A 61 9.87 -20.49 -9.86
C LYS A 61 9.71 -21.92 -9.30
N ARG A 62 8.59 -22.19 -8.62
CA ARG A 62 8.24 -23.50 -8.05
C ARG A 62 7.24 -24.19 -8.94
#